data_AF-A0A2S9FP77-F1
#
_entry.id   AF-A0A2S9FP77-F1
#
_cell.length_a   1.000
_cell.length_b   1.000
_cell.length_c   1.000
_cell.angle_alpha   90.00
_cell.angle_beta   90.00
_cell.angle_gamma   90.00
#
_symmetry.space_group_name_H-M   'P 1'
#
loop_
_entity.id
_entity.type
_entity.pdbx_description
1 polymer ?
#
loop_
_entity_poly.entity_id
_entity_poly.type
_entity_poly.pdbx_seq_one_letter_code
_entity_poly.pdbx_strand_id
1 'polypeptide(L)' 'MALRAEIAKVVVGQDAVVSGLVVALLCRGHVLLEGVPGVAKTLLVRTLSAALQLDFKRVQFTPDLMPGDVTGSLVYDAR' A
#
# COMPACT_ATOMS: atom_id res chain seq x y z
N MET A 1 -14.53 12.49 -8.25
CA MET A 1 -14.67 13.11 -6.92
C MET A 1 -15.04 12.11 -5.81
N ALA A 2 -15.73 11.00 -6.11
CA ALA A 2 -16.13 10.01 -5.10
C ALA A 2 -14.97 9.39 -4.29
N LEU A 3 -13.86 8.99 -4.95
CA LEU A 3 -12.76 8.30 -4.27
C LEU A 3 -12.14 9.10 -3.11
N ARG A 4 -11.89 10.41 -3.32
CA ARG A 4 -11.31 11.26 -2.28
C ARG A 4 -12.27 11.44 -1.11
N ALA A 5 -13.56 11.60 -1.39
CA ALA A 5 -14.60 11.72 -0.38
C ALA A 5 -14.70 10.43 0.47
N GLU A 6 -14.58 9.25 -0.15
CA GLU A 6 -14.55 7.98 0.59
C GLU A 6 -13.32 7.86 1.49
N ILE A 7 -12.13 8.23 0.99
CA ILE A 7 -10.89 8.17 1.78
C ILE A 7 -10.95 9.18 2.95
N ALA A 8 -11.52 10.37 2.72
CA ALA A 8 -11.63 11.44 3.71
C ALA A 8 -12.48 11.05 4.94
N LYS A 9 -13.35 10.04 4.84
CA LYS A 9 -14.11 9.50 5.98
C LYS A 9 -13.21 8.85 7.04
N VAL A 10 -12.01 8.42 6.66
CA VAL A 10 -11.09 7.66 7.52
C VAL A 10 -9.74 8.36 7.68
N VAL A 11 -9.29 9.11 6.67
CA VAL A 11 -7.99 9.78 6.66
C VAL A 11 -8.17 11.26 6.36
N VAL A 12 -7.82 12.11 7.33
CA VAL A 12 -7.98 13.56 7.25
C VAL A 12 -6.65 14.23 6.93
N GLY A 13 -6.66 15.25 6.06
CA GLY A 13 -5.51 16.13 5.82
C GLY A 13 -4.41 15.54 4.94
N GLN A 14 -4.70 14.50 4.14
CA GLN A 14 -3.72 13.80 3.29
C GLN A 14 -4.03 13.92 1.79
N ASP A 15 -4.77 14.94 1.36
CA ASP A 15 -5.24 15.09 -0.03
C ASP A 15 -4.13 15.08 -1.09
N ALA A 16 -2.99 15.73 -0.82
CA ALA A 16 -1.85 15.74 -1.73
C ALA A 16 -1.26 14.33 -1.90
N VAL A 17 -1.12 13.58 -0.80
CA VAL A 17 -0.59 12.21 -0.81
C VAL A 17 -1.55 11.26 -1.54
N VAL A 18 -2.86 11.38 -1.28
CA VAL A 18 -3.89 10.62 -2.03
C VAL A 18 -3.78 10.87 -3.53
N SER A 19 -3.59 12.14 -3.93
CA SER A 19 -3.42 12.52 -5.34
C SER A 19 -2.23 11.80 -5.96
N GLY A 20 -1.07 11.88 -5.30
CA GLY A 20 0.17 11.25 -5.77
C GLY A 20 0.06 9.73 -5.86
N LEU A 21 -0.59 9.09 -4.88
CA LEU A 21 -0.83 7.65 -4.90
C LEU A 21 -1.70 7.23 -6.08
N VAL A 22 -2.77 7.98 -6.38
CA VAL A 22 -3.64 7.70 -7.54
C VAL A 22 -2.89 7.90 -8.85
N VAL A 23 -2.10 8.98 -8.99
CA VAL A 23 -1.27 9.20 -10.19
C VAL A 23 -0.28 8.06 -10.39
N ALA A 24 0.46 7.68 -9.33
CA ALA A 24 1.42 6.61 -9.41
C ALA A 24 0.77 5.27 -9.80
N LEU A 25 -0.40 4.95 -9.22
CA LEU A 25 -1.16 3.76 -9.57
C LEU A 25 -1.54 3.73 -11.06
N LEU A 26 -2.08 4.84 -11.58
CA LEU A 26 -2.48 4.95 -12.99
C LEU A 26 -1.29 4.85 -13.95
N CYS A 27 -0.13 5.35 -13.54
CA CYS A 27 1.11 5.27 -14.31
C CYS A 27 1.90 3.97 -14.08
N ARG A 28 1.39 3.03 -13.26
CA ARG A 28 2.11 1.81 -12.83
C ARG A 28 3.46 2.09 -12.18
N GLY A 29 3.57 3.22 -11.48
CA GLY A 29 4.76 3.64 -10.73
C GLY A 29 4.78 3.08 -9.30
N HIS A 30 5.92 3.26 -8.63
CA HIS A 30 6.11 2.91 -7.22
C HIS A 30 6.21 4.18 -6.37
N VAL A 31 5.69 4.13 -5.13
CA VAL A 31 5.68 5.27 -4.21
C VAL A 31 6.41 4.92 -2.93
N LEU A 32 7.30 5.82 -2.50
CA LEU A 32 7.91 5.81 -1.18
C LEU A 32 7.18 6.82 -0.28
N LEU A 33 6.62 6.36 0.84
CA LEU A 33 5.90 7.20 1.79
C LEU A 33 6.77 7.53 3.01
N GLU A 34 7.47 8.66 2.95
CA GLU A 34 8.31 9.17 4.03
C GLU A 34 7.54 10.06 5.01
N GLY A 35 8.10 10.25 6.21
CA GLY A 35 7.48 11.03 7.29
C GLY A 35 7.54 10.32 8.64
N VAL A 36 7.16 11.03 9.69
CA VAL A 36 7.25 10.53 11.07
C VAL A 36 6.32 9.32 11.32
N PRO A 37 6.67 8.41 12.25
CA PRO A 37 5.76 7.34 12.66
C PRO A 37 4.43 7.90 13.18
N GLY A 38 3.33 7.17 12.93
CA GLY A 38 2.01 7.54 13.44
C GLY A 38 1.15 8.44 12.54
N VAL A 39 1.67 8.92 11.39
CA VAL A 39 0.90 9.75 10.44
C VAL A 39 -0.01 8.95 9.50
N ALA A 40 -0.60 7.87 10.00
CA ALA A 40 -1.61 7.08 9.29
C ALA A 40 -1.19 6.52 7.90
N LYS A 41 0.10 6.43 7.56
CA LYS A 41 0.58 5.90 6.25
C LYS A 41 -0.03 4.54 5.89
N THR A 42 0.00 3.60 6.84
CA THR A 42 -0.58 2.26 6.64
C THR A 42 -2.09 2.32 6.50
N LEU A 43 -2.76 3.18 7.28
CA LEU A 43 -4.21 3.37 7.19
C LEU A 43 -4.58 3.95 5.82
N LEU A 44 -3.84 4.94 5.34
CA LEU A 44 -4.04 5.57 4.04
C LEU A 44 -3.98 4.56 2.89
N VAL A 45 -2.91 3.76 2.79
CA VAL A 45 -2.76 2.79 1.70
C VAL A 45 -3.84 1.71 1.80
N ARG A 46 -4.17 1.24 3.01
CA ARG A 46 -5.24 0.25 3.22
C ARG A 46 -6.61 0.79 2.82
N THR A 47 -6.95 2.02 3.21
CA THR A 47 -8.21 2.68 2.85
C THR A 47 -8.31 2.92 1.35
N LEU A 48 -7.22 3.34 0.71
CA LEU A 48 -7.17 3.49 -0.75
C LEU A 48 -7.43 2.16 -1.46
N SER A 49 -6.79 1.07 -1.01
CA SER A 49 -6.98 -0.27 -1.56
C SER A 49 -8.44 -0.72 -1.41
N ALA A 50 -9.04 -0.53 -0.23
CA ALA A 50 -10.43 -0.88 0.02
C ALA A 50 -11.40 -0.07 -0.84
N ALA A 51 -11.18 1.24 -0.99
CA ALA A 51 -12.03 2.12 -1.80
C ALA A 51 -11.95 1.79 -3.31
N LEU A 52 -10.84 1.20 -3.76
CA LEU A 52 -10.62 0.78 -5.15
C LEU A 52 -10.82 -0.73 -5.37
N GLN A 53 -11.23 -1.48 -4.35
CA GLN A 53 -11.37 -2.95 -4.40
C GLN A 53 -10.11 -3.67 -4.90
N LEU A 54 -8.94 -3.21 -4.44
CA LEU A 54 -7.65 -3.80 -4.75
C LEU A 54 -7.18 -4.75 -3.64
N ASP A 55 -6.39 -5.74 -4.01
CA ASP A 55 -5.67 -6.57 -3.05
C ASP A 55 -4.61 -5.76 -2.31
N PHE A 56 -4.64 -5.82 -0.98
CA PHE A 56 -3.64 -5.21 -0.12
C PHE A 56 -2.80 -6.27 0.56
N LYS A 57 -1.49 -6.24 0.33
CA LYS A 57 -0.50 -7.05 1.07
C LYS A 57 0.50 -6.13 1.75
N ARG A 58 0.79 -6.41 3.01
CA ARG A 58 1.82 -5.71 3.80
C ARG A 58 2.94 -6.69 4.12
N VAL A 59 4.17 -6.32 3.73
CA VAL A 59 5.39 -6.99 4.14
C VAL A 59 6.13 -6.07 5.10
N GLN A 60 6.39 -6.54 6.32
CA GLN A 60 7.23 -5.80 7.26
C GLN A 60 8.68 -6.17 6.98
N PHE A 61 9.50 -5.16 6.68
CA PHE A 61 10.94 -5.37 6.55
C PHE A 61 11.55 -5.54 7.94
N THR A 62 12.30 -6.62 8.11
CA THR A 62 13.09 -6.96 9.29
C THR A 62 14.51 -7.30 8.81
N PRO A 63 15.55 -7.19 9.66
CA PRO A 63 16.94 -7.42 9.23
C PRO A 63 17.21 -8.86 8.75
N ASP A 64 16.35 -9.80 9.12
CA ASP A 64 16.38 -11.21 8.78
C ASP A 64 15.52 -11.58 7.56
N LEU A 65 14.75 -10.64 7.00
CA LEU A 65 13.89 -10.92 5.84
C LEU A 65 14.73 -11.34 4.63
N MET A 66 14.50 -12.54 4.12
CA MET A 66 15.19 -13.08 2.96
C MET A 66 14.36 -12.85 1.67
N PRO A 67 15.00 -12.76 0.49
CA PRO A 67 14.26 -12.61 -0.77
C PRO A 67 13.20 -13.70 -0.99
N GLY A 68 13.49 -14.94 -0.58
CA GLY A 68 12.58 -16.07 -0.66
C GLY A 68 11.28 -15.89 0.13
N ASP A 69 11.29 -15.08 1.20
CA ASP A 69 10.10 -14.80 2.00
C ASP A 69 9.10 -13.90 1.24
N VAL A 70 9.58 -13.16 0.23
CA VAL A 70 8.76 -12.26 -0.59
C VAL A 70 8.40 -12.90 -1.93
N THR A 71 9.37 -13.56 -2.58
CA THR A 71 9.16 -14.21 -3.89
C THR A 71 8.48 -15.56 -3.80
N GLY A 72 8.47 -16.17 -2.60
CA GLY A 72 8.08 -17.56 -2.39
C GLY A 72 9.23 -18.54 -2.63
N SER A 73 9.02 -19.79 -2.21
CA SER A 73 9.94 -20.91 -2.40
C SER A 73 9.37 -21.92 -3.41
N LEU A 74 10.26 -22.59 -4.14
CA LEU A 74 9.88 -23.69 -5.02
C LEU A 74 9.57 -24.92 -4.18
N VAL A 75 8.30 -25.32 -4.11
CA VAL A 75 7.90 -26.60 -3.54
C VAL A 75 7.82 -27.60 -4.68
N TYR A 76 8.77 -28.53 -4.72
CA TYR A 76 8.73 -29.65 -5.68
C TYR A 76 7.78 -30.72 -5.13
N ASP A 77 6.65 -30.95 -5.81
CA ASP A 77 5.74 -32.06 -5.52
C ASP A 77 6.12 -33.24 -6.43
N ALA A 78 6.51 -34.37 -5.83
CA ALA A 78 7.02 -35.54 -6.52
C ALA A 78 5.94 -36.61 -6.79
N ARG A 79 4.67 -36.25 -6.76
CA ARG A 79 3.56 -37.14 -7.15
C ARG A 79 3.39 -37.26 -8.65
#